data_AF-A0A2G5V7X8-F1
#
_entry.id   AF-A0A2G5V7X8-F1
#
_cell.length_a   1.000
_cell.length_b   1.000
_cell.length_c   1.000
_cell.angle_alpha   90.00
_cell.angle_beta   90.00
_cell.angle_gamma   90.00
#
_symmetry.space_group_name_H-M   'P 1'
#
loop_
_entity.id
_entity.type
_entity.pdbx_description
1 polymer ?
#
loop_
_entity_poly.entity_id
_entity_poly.type
_entity_poly.pdbx_seq_one_letter_code
_entity_poly.pdbx_strand_id
1 'polypeptide(L)'
;MSDTNKILLSKIQALQTGLHELTNIVIENLTPQKSQQDLTEEHAECRKVHESQNKLLEHCVAVNQKTLLELENSRKVQKQQKEEINILKEDNEKFIEIRRKLNEENDELREELRRLKQALEDIEGKKTFQIFIRDRKTICLDVKKFDTIEDVKEKMFKRGFPCGNCFLTYAGKHLNETHTLFYYDIQKESTLFVHFRKFPDHTQ
;
A
#
# COMPACT_ATOMS: atom_id res chain seq x y z
N MET A 1 -26.68 -126.75 -24.70
CA MET A 1 -26.02 -125.46 -24.40
C MET A 1 -26.46 -125.04 -23.00
N SER A 2 -25.52 -124.91 -22.07
CA SER A 2 -25.79 -124.71 -20.63
C SER A 2 -26.64 -123.46 -20.35
N ASP A 3 -27.58 -123.52 -19.41
CA ASP A 3 -28.41 -122.38 -18.97
C ASP A 3 -27.57 -121.16 -18.56
N THR A 4 -26.35 -121.41 -18.12
CA THR A 4 -25.33 -120.39 -17.81
C THR A 4 -25.00 -119.50 -19.02
N ASN A 5 -24.98 -120.04 -20.24
CA ASN A 5 -24.66 -119.27 -21.45
C ASN A 5 -25.80 -118.33 -21.85
N LYS A 6 -27.06 -118.72 -21.63
CA LYS A 6 -28.21 -117.83 -21.89
C LYS A 6 -28.23 -116.65 -20.92
N ILE A 7 -27.90 -116.88 -19.65
CA ILE A 7 -27.81 -115.83 -18.62
C ILE A 7 -26.66 -114.87 -18.93
N LEU A 8 -25.52 -115.38 -19.40
CA LEU A 8 -24.40 -114.54 -19.82
C LEU A 8 -24.78 -113.67 -21.03
N LEU A 9 -25.49 -114.24 -22.01
CA LEU A 9 -25.92 -113.49 -23.20
C LEU A 9 -26.87 -112.34 -22.86
N SER A 10 -27.85 -112.57 -21.96
CA SER A 10 -28.79 -111.52 -21.56
C SER A 10 -28.11 -110.40 -20.75
N LYS A 11 -27.13 -110.74 -19.91
CA LYS A 11 -26.31 -109.75 -19.20
C LYS A 11 -25.46 -108.92 -20.15
N ILE A 12 -24.87 -109.53 -21.18
CA ILE A 12 -24.11 -108.81 -22.21
C ILE A 12 -25.02 -107.85 -22.98
N GLN A 13 -26.21 -108.28 -23.39
CA GLN A 13 -27.17 -107.41 -24.07
C GLN A 13 -27.64 -106.24 -23.19
N ALA A 14 -27.94 -106.49 -21.91
CA ALA A 14 -28.33 -105.43 -20.99
C ALA A 14 -27.22 -104.37 -20.79
N LEU A 15 -25.96 -104.82 -20.71
CA LEU A 15 -24.80 -103.92 -20.63
C LEU A 15 -24.61 -103.11 -21.92
N GLN A 16 -24.84 -103.72 -23.08
CA GLN A 16 -24.75 -103.03 -24.38
C GLN A 16 -25.83 -101.95 -24.53
N THR A 17 -27.07 -102.24 -24.12
CA THR A 17 -28.17 -101.26 -24.14
C THR A 17 -27.88 -100.09 -23.21
N GLY A 18 -27.44 -100.37 -21.96
CA GLY A 18 -27.09 -99.32 -21.01
C GLY A 18 -25.93 -98.44 -21.49
N LEU A 19 -24.93 -99.01 -22.16
CA LEU A 19 -23.83 -98.24 -22.74
C LEU A 19 -24.31 -97.34 -23.89
N HIS A 20 -25.26 -97.82 -24.71
CA HIS A 20 -25.82 -97.03 -25.80
C HIS A 20 -26.67 -95.87 -25.27
N GLU A 21 -27.48 -96.08 -24.24
CA GLU A 21 -28.25 -95.02 -23.57
C GLU A 21 -27.34 -93.97 -22.94
N LEU A 22 -26.28 -94.39 -22.23
CA LEU A 22 -25.29 -93.45 -21.69
C LEU A 22 -24.56 -92.68 -22.79
N THR A 23 -24.28 -93.32 -23.92
CA THR A 23 -23.66 -92.66 -25.08
C THR A 23 -24.58 -91.60 -25.67
N ASN A 24 -25.88 -91.91 -25.80
CA ASN A 24 -26.87 -90.94 -26.29
C ASN A 24 -27.06 -89.77 -25.31
N ILE A 25 -27.12 -90.05 -24.01
CA ILE A 25 -27.18 -89.01 -22.96
C ILE A 25 -25.92 -88.13 -23.01
N VAL A 26 -24.74 -88.73 -23.21
CA VAL A 26 -23.48 -87.97 -23.31
C VAL A 26 -23.44 -87.13 -24.60
N ILE A 27 -23.93 -87.65 -25.73
CA ILE A 27 -24.03 -86.89 -26.99
C ILE A 27 -25.02 -85.72 -26.85
N GLU A 28 -26.18 -85.93 -26.24
CA GLU A 28 -27.17 -84.87 -25.98
C GLU A 28 -26.64 -83.80 -25.02
N ASN A 29 -25.77 -84.17 -24.06
CA ASN A 29 -25.18 -83.24 -23.10
C ASN A 29 -23.87 -82.57 -23.60
N LEU A 30 -23.18 -83.13 -24.59
CA LEU A 30 -21.89 -82.62 -25.10
C LEU A 30 -21.98 -81.75 -26.35
N THR A 31 -23.14 -81.59 -26.99
CA THR A 31 -23.34 -80.47 -27.94
C THR A 31 -23.49 -79.16 -27.15
N PRO A 32 -22.49 -78.26 -27.12
CA PRO A 32 -22.61 -77.02 -26.36
C PRO A 32 -23.54 -76.06 -27.08
N GLN A 33 -24.45 -75.46 -26.31
CA GLN A 33 -25.62 -74.66 -26.70
C GLN A 33 -25.34 -73.26 -27.32
N LYS A 34 -24.36 -73.08 -28.21
CA LYS A 34 -24.26 -71.84 -29.01
C LYS A 34 -23.97 -72.14 -30.46
N SER A 35 -24.75 -71.57 -31.37
CA SER A 35 -24.52 -71.71 -32.81
C SER A 35 -23.21 -71.01 -33.20
N GLN A 36 -22.57 -71.46 -34.28
CA GLN A 36 -21.35 -70.84 -34.82
C GLN A 36 -21.54 -69.34 -35.13
N GLN A 37 -22.79 -68.94 -35.38
CA GLN A 37 -23.24 -67.58 -35.62
C GLN A 37 -23.22 -66.70 -34.35
N ASP A 38 -23.62 -67.25 -33.19
CA ASP A 38 -23.60 -66.54 -31.90
C ASP A 38 -22.17 -66.19 -31.47
N LEU A 39 -21.21 -67.10 -31.69
CA LEU A 39 -19.78 -66.86 -31.40
C LEU A 39 -19.19 -65.77 -32.30
N THR A 40 -19.57 -65.73 -33.58
CA THR A 40 -19.10 -64.68 -34.49
C THR A 40 -19.64 -63.29 -34.14
N GLU A 41 -20.86 -63.24 -33.62
CA GLU A 41 -21.51 -62.00 -33.19
C GLU A 41 -20.87 -61.46 -31.90
N GLU A 42 -20.62 -62.33 -30.92
CA GLU A 42 -19.91 -62.01 -29.67
C GLU A 42 -18.46 -61.51 -29.95
N HIS A 43 -17.75 -62.14 -30.90
CA HIS A 43 -16.43 -61.66 -31.33
C HIS A 43 -16.48 -60.33 -32.10
N ALA A 44 -17.53 -60.07 -32.88
CA ALA A 44 -17.72 -58.79 -33.55
C ALA A 44 -18.02 -57.67 -32.54
N GLU A 45 -18.81 -57.95 -31.52
CA GLU A 45 -19.14 -57.03 -30.43
C GLU A 45 -17.90 -56.72 -29.57
N CYS A 46 -17.12 -57.73 -29.21
CA CYS A 46 -15.84 -57.57 -28.52
C CYS A 46 -14.85 -56.70 -29.32
N ARG A 47 -14.78 -56.85 -30.64
CA ARG A 47 -13.96 -55.97 -31.51
C ARG A 47 -14.44 -54.51 -31.49
N LYS A 48 -15.76 -54.27 -31.57
CA LYS A 48 -16.31 -52.90 -31.49
C LYS A 48 -16.01 -52.24 -30.15
N VAL A 49 -16.08 -52.99 -29.05
CA VAL A 49 -15.72 -52.52 -27.70
C VAL A 49 -14.23 -52.18 -27.65
N HIS A 50 -13.35 -53.08 -28.11
CA HIS A 50 -11.92 -52.82 -28.16
C HIS A 50 -11.57 -51.59 -29.00
N GLU A 51 -12.21 -51.42 -30.16
CA GLU A 51 -11.97 -50.27 -31.03
C GLU A 51 -12.42 -48.96 -30.36
N SER A 52 -13.55 -48.98 -29.66
CA SER A 52 -14.05 -47.85 -28.87
C SER A 52 -13.13 -47.50 -27.70
N GLN A 53 -12.62 -48.51 -26.99
CA GLN A 53 -11.64 -48.35 -25.93
C GLN A 53 -10.31 -47.77 -26.45
N ASN A 54 -9.85 -48.21 -27.62
CA ASN A 54 -8.62 -47.70 -28.21
C ASN A 54 -8.75 -46.23 -28.64
N LYS A 55 -9.88 -45.85 -29.24
CA LYS A 55 -10.21 -44.44 -29.54
C LYS A 55 -10.26 -43.57 -28.27
N LEU A 56 -10.84 -44.10 -27.20
CA LEU A 56 -10.88 -43.41 -25.90
C LEU A 56 -9.47 -43.24 -25.30
N LEU A 57 -8.63 -44.27 -25.42
CA LEU A 57 -7.23 -44.23 -24.96
C LEU A 57 -6.41 -43.21 -25.76
N GLU A 58 -6.51 -43.21 -27.08
CA GLU A 58 -5.85 -42.24 -27.95
C GLU A 58 -6.27 -40.80 -27.62
N HIS A 59 -7.57 -40.56 -27.41
CA HIS A 59 -8.08 -39.27 -26.96
C HIS A 59 -7.50 -38.87 -25.59
N CYS A 60 -7.47 -39.80 -24.62
CA CYS A 60 -6.90 -39.56 -23.31
C CYS A 60 -5.41 -39.17 -23.38
N VAL A 61 -4.62 -39.86 -24.21
CA VAL A 61 -3.20 -39.54 -24.44
C VAL A 61 -3.05 -38.15 -25.06
N ALA A 62 -3.85 -37.82 -26.07
CA ALA A 62 -3.80 -36.52 -26.72
C ALA A 62 -4.15 -35.36 -25.76
N VAL A 63 -5.19 -35.54 -24.94
CA VAL A 63 -5.58 -34.57 -23.91
C VAL A 63 -4.47 -34.41 -22.86
N ASN A 64 -3.89 -35.51 -22.38
CA ASN A 64 -2.82 -35.46 -21.39
C ASN A 64 -1.55 -34.79 -21.94
N GLN A 65 -1.16 -35.07 -23.19
CA GLN A 65 -0.03 -34.38 -23.85
C GLN A 65 -0.28 -32.88 -23.98
N LYS A 66 -1.48 -32.49 -24.42
CA LYS A 66 -1.85 -31.06 -24.52
C LYS A 66 -1.78 -30.38 -23.15
N THR A 67 -2.34 -31.03 -22.13
CA THR A 67 -2.35 -30.52 -20.75
C THR A 67 -0.93 -30.36 -20.22
N LEU A 68 -0.04 -31.31 -20.49
CA LEU A 68 1.35 -31.26 -20.05
C LEU A 68 2.10 -30.09 -20.70
N LEU A 69 1.89 -29.85 -22.00
CA LEU A 69 2.46 -28.70 -22.70
C LEU A 69 1.94 -27.36 -22.14
N GLU A 70 0.64 -27.26 -21.86
CA GLU A 70 0.05 -26.08 -21.22
C GLU A 70 0.63 -25.83 -19.82
N LEU A 71 0.81 -26.89 -19.02
CA LEU A 71 1.45 -26.80 -17.70
C LEU A 71 2.91 -26.36 -17.78
N GLU A 72 3.68 -26.86 -18.76
CA GLU A 72 5.06 -26.43 -18.98
C GLU A 72 5.15 -24.95 -19.38
N ASN A 73 4.26 -24.50 -20.27
CA ASN A 73 4.20 -23.10 -20.67
C ASN A 73 3.81 -22.21 -19.48
N SER A 74 2.82 -22.62 -18.68
CA SER A 74 2.41 -21.92 -17.46
C SER A 74 3.55 -21.81 -16.45
N ARG A 75 4.33 -22.88 -16.24
CA ARG A 75 5.53 -22.86 -15.38
C ARG A 75 6.60 -21.89 -15.85
N LYS A 76 6.84 -21.79 -17.17
CA LYS A 76 7.80 -20.83 -17.74
C LYS A 76 7.35 -19.39 -17.46
N VAL A 77 6.07 -19.09 -17.68
CA VAL A 77 5.48 -17.77 -17.40
C VAL A 77 5.59 -17.44 -15.91
N GLN A 78 5.24 -18.37 -15.02
CA GLN A 78 5.36 -18.16 -13.57
C GLN A 78 6.80 -17.88 -13.13
N LYS A 79 7.77 -18.57 -13.74
CA LYS A 79 9.20 -18.33 -13.45
C LYS A 79 9.61 -16.92 -13.86
N GLN A 80 9.23 -16.48 -15.07
CA GLN A 80 9.51 -15.13 -15.57
C GLN A 80 8.86 -14.06 -14.67
N GLN A 81 7.58 -14.22 -14.34
CA GLN A 81 6.86 -13.31 -13.45
C GLN A 81 7.51 -13.21 -12.07
N LYS A 82 8.00 -14.32 -11.51
CA LYS A 82 8.68 -14.33 -10.22
C LYS A 82 9.98 -13.53 -10.25
N GLU A 83 10.72 -13.60 -11.35
CA GLU A 83 11.96 -12.86 -11.55
C GLU A 83 11.70 -11.35 -11.71
N GLU A 84 10.68 -10.99 -12.49
CA GLU A 84 10.22 -9.60 -12.63
C GLU A 84 9.76 -9.01 -11.28
N ILE A 85 8.99 -9.76 -10.49
CA ILE A 85 8.60 -9.36 -9.13
C ILE A 85 9.83 -9.14 -8.24
N ASN A 86 10.87 -9.95 -8.38
CA ASN A 86 12.08 -9.79 -7.56
C ASN A 86 12.81 -8.49 -7.89
N ILE A 87 12.98 -8.19 -9.18
CA ILE A 87 13.58 -6.94 -9.64
C ILE A 87 12.78 -5.74 -9.13
N LEU A 88 11.45 -5.78 -9.28
CA LEU A 88 10.56 -4.72 -8.81
C LEU A 88 10.65 -4.51 -7.29
N LYS A 89 10.84 -5.58 -6.51
CA LYS A 89 11.04 -5.48 -5.06
C LYS A 89 12.35 -4.77 -4.72
N GLU A 90 13.45 -5.14 -5.36
CA GLU A 90 14.75 -4.50 -5.16
C GLU A 90 14.71 -3.01 -5.53
N ASP A 91 14.05 -2.66 -6.64
CA ASP A 91 13.90 -1.25 -7.04
C ASP A 91 12.99 -0.47 -6.08
N ASN A 92 11.94 -1.11 -5.56
CA ASN A 92 11.08 -0.48 -4.55
C ASN A 92 11.84 -0.23 -3.23
N GLU A 93 12.75 -1.13 -2.82
CA GLU A 93 13.62 -0.89 -1.66
C GLU A 93 14.55 0.30 -1.88
N LYS A 94 15.18 0.42 -3.07
CA LYS A 94 15.97 1.60 -3.41
C LYS A 94 15.15 2.88 -3.38
N PHE A 95 13.90 2.84 -3.87
CA PHE A 95 13.01 3.99 -3.84
C PHE A 95 12.64 4.42 -2.42
N ILE A 96 12.36 3.45 -1.53
CA ILE A 96 12.11 3.72 -0.11
C ILE A 96 13.31 4.42 0.53
N GLU A 97 14.52 3.93 0.24
CA GLU A 97 15.75 4.50 0.78
C GLU A 97 16.01 5.93 0.27
N ILE A 98 15.81 6.18 -1.03
CA ILE A 98 15.90 7.53 -1.61
C ILE A 98 14.89 8.46 -0.94
N ARG A 99 13.65 8.00 -0.77
CA ARG A 99 12.59 8.80 -0.13
C ARG A 99 12.90 9.12 1.32
N ARG A 100 13.52 8.17 2.05
CA ARG A 100 13.97 8.38 3.43
C ARG A 100 15.02 9.49 3.49
N LYS A 101 16.08 9.41 2.68
CA LYS A 101 17.13 10.43 2.62
C LYS A 101 16.58 11.80 2.26
N LEU A 102 15.68 11.87 1.27
CA LEU A 102 15.04 13.11 0.87
C LEU A 102 14.22 13.74 2.01
N ASN A 103 13.54 12.93 2.81
CA ASN A 103 12.79 13.43 3.97
C ASN A 103 13.74 13.97 5.06
N GLU A 104 14.85 13.28 5.32
CA GLU A 104 15.86 13.72 6.29
C GLU A 104 16.47 15.07 5.89
N GLU A 105 16.91 15.22 4.64
CA GLU A 105 17.42 16.49 4.12
C GLU A 105 16.38 17.62 4.22
N ASN A 106 15.11 17.32 3.92
CA ASN A 106 14.04 18.31 4.03
C ASN A 106 13.78 18.74 5.48
N ASP A 107 13.87 17.83 6.44
CA ASP A 107 13.68 18.15 7.85
C ASP A 107 14.86 18.96 8.41
N GLU A 108 16.08 18.67 7.97
CA GLU A 108 17.27 19.50 8.26
C GLU A 108 17.09 20.94 7.74
N LEU A 109 16.70 21.09 6.46
CA LEU A 109 16.44 22.40 5.86
C LEU A 109 15.33 23.18 6.57
N ARG A 110 14.29 22.49 7.05
CA ARG A 110 13.21 23.12 7.84
C ARG A 110 13.73 23.67 9.17
N GLU A 111 14.58 22.91 9.86
CA GLU A 111 15.17 23.38 11.11
C GLU A 111 16.17 24.53 10.90
N GLU A 112 16.97 24.48 9.83
CA GLU A 112 17.81 25.62 9.46
C GLU A 112 16.98 26.87 9.17
N LEU A 113 15.92 26.74 8.39
CA LEU A 113 15.01 27.84 8.10
C LEU A 113 14.37 28.40 9.38
N ARG A 114 14.01 27.54 10.34
CA ARG A 114 13.48 27.96 11.65
C ARG A 114 14.50 28.77 12.44
N ARG A 115 15.76 28.32 12.48
CA ARG A 115 16.86 29.03 13.16
C ARG A 115 17.14 30.39 12.51
N LEU A 116 17.17 30.44 11.17
CA LEU A 116 17.40 31.67 10.43
C LEU A 116 16.27 32.68 10.64
N LYS A 117 15.00 32.23 10.66
CA LYS A 117 13.86 33.09 10.97
C LYS A 117 13.95 33.69 12.37
N GLN A 118 14.27 32.88 13.38
CA GLN A 118 14.46 33.38 14.74
C GLN A 118 15.60 34.39 14.82
N ALA A 119 16.74 34.09 14.18
CA ALA A 119 17.88 35.00 14.15
C ALA A 119 17.53 36.34 13.48
N LEU A 120 16.71 36.31 12.42
CA LEU A 120 16.24 37.51 11.74
C LEU A 120 15.32 38.34 12.65
N GLU A 121 14.40 37.71 13.37
CA GLU A 121 13.51 38.39 14.33
C GLU A 121 14.30 39.05 15.47
N ASP A 122 15.32 38.36 15.99
CA ASP A 122 16.22 38.90 17.00
C ASP A 122 17.03 40.11 16.46
N ILE A 123 17.49 40.03 15.20
CA ILE A 123 18.19 41.14 14.54
C ILE A 123 17.24 42.34 14.35
N GLU A 124 16.02 42.10 13.86
CA GLU A 124 15.01 43.16 13.69
C GLU A 124 14.64 43.82 15.03
N GLY A 125 14.55 43.04 16.10
CA GLY A 125 14.30 43.57 17.44
C GLY A 125 15.45 44.40 17.99
N LYS A 126 16.70 44.07 17.62
CA LYS A 126 17.90 44.80 18.05
C LYS A 126 18.25 45.99 17.14
N LYS A 127 17.76 46.00 15.90
CA LYS A 127 18.01 47.08 14.95
C LYS A 127 17.42 48.38 15.46
N THR A 128 18.29 49.37 15.60
CA THR A 128 17.87 50.74 15.92
C THR A 128 17.47 51.47 14.65
N PHE A 129 16.46 52.34 14.78
CA PHE A 129 16.06 53.30 13.77
C PHE A 129 15.78 54.65 14.43
N GLN A 130 15.63 55.68 13.61
CA GLN A 130 15.46 57.04 14.07
C GLN A 130 14.01 57.47 14.01
N ILE A 131 13.54 58.12 15.07
CA ILE A 131 12.26 58.82 15.13
C ILE A 131 12.48 60.28 15.55
N PHE A 132 11.51 61.14 15.25
CA PHE A 132 11.54 62.53 15.64
C PHE A 132 10.53 62.81 16.74
N ILE A 133 10.94 63.56 17.76
CA ILE A 133 10.04 64.07 18.79
C ILE A 133 9.94 65.58 18.62
N ARG A 134 8.71 66.08 18.50
CA ARG A 134 8.39 67.49 18.26
C ARG A 134 7.64 68.09 19.45
N ASP A 135 8.26 69.10 20.04
CA ASP A 135 7.65 70.06 20.97
C ASP A 135 7.90 71.48 20.38
N ARG A 136 8.48 72.42 21.15
CA ARG A 136 9.01 73.71 20.66
C ARG A 136 10.34 73.56 19.90
N LYS A 137 11.02 72.44 20.06
CA LYS A 137 12.22 72.01 19.36
C LYS A 137 12.03 70.57 18.90
N THR A 138 12.66 70.20 17.78
CA THR A 138 12.68 68.81 17.31
C THR A 138 13.95 68.12 17.78
N ILE A 139 13.82 66.91 18.34
CA ILE A 139 14.95 66.03 18.63
C ILE A 139 14.82 64.74 17.83
N CYS A 140 15.95 64.20 17.38
CA CYS A 140 16.03 62.85 16.84
C CYS A 140 16.29 61.88 18.00
N LEU A 141 15.77 60.65 17.95
CA LEU A 141 16.08 59.57 18.91
C LEU A 141 16.31 58.25 18.20
N ASP A 142 17.32 57.50 18.67
CA ASP A 142 17.59 56.14 18.23
C ASP A 142 16.81 55.15 19.11
N VAL A 143 15.84 54.48 18.49
CA VAL A 143 14.87 53.59 19.13
C VAL A 143 14.89 52.22 18.48
N LYS A 144 14.47 51.19 19.20
CA LYS A 144 14.29 49.82 18.69
C LYS A 144 12.81 49.56 18.44
N LYS A 145 12.51 48.60 17.57
CA LYS A 145 11.15 48.19 17.19
C LYS A 145 10.26 47.87 18.40
N PHE A 146 10.83 47.19 19.39
CA PHE A 146 10.12 46.74 20.58
C PHE A 146 10.35 47.63 21.82
N ASP A 147 10.97 48.80 21.67
CA ASP A 147 11.02 49.77 22.78
C ASP A 147 9.58 50.19 23.13
N THR A 148 9.30 50.28 24.42
CA THR A 148 8.03 50.82 24.94
C THR A 148 8.01 52.34 24.87
N ILE A 149 6.82 52.93 24.98
CA ILE A 149 6.69 54.38 25.09
C ILE A 149 7.39 54.93 26.34
N GLU A 150 7.42 54.15 27.43
CA GLU A 150 8.23 54.45 28.61
C GLU A 150 9.74 54.51 28.29
N ASP A 151 10.28 53.52 27.58
CA ASP A 151 11.70 53.51 27.15
C ASP A 151 12.04 54.74 26.30
N VAL A 152 11.11 55.16 25.42
CA VAL A 152 11.28 56.38 24.60
C VAL A 152 11.33 57.63 25.48
N LYS A 153 10.47 57.74 26.49
CA LYS A 153 10.52 58.86 27.46
C LYS A 153 11.81 58.87 28.27
N GLU A 154 12.30 57.70 28.67
CA GLU A 154 13.58 57.58 29.37
C GLU A 154 14.75 58.05 28.48
N LYS A 155 14.73 57.68 27.19
CA LYS A 155 15.72 58.16 26.20
C LYS A 155 15.63 59.67 25.96
N MET A 156 14.43 60.24 25.95
CA MET A 156 14.25 61.70 25.89
C MET A 156 14.86 62.38 27.13
N PHE A 157 14.63 61.83 28.32
CA PHE A 157 15.19 62.34 29.57
C PHE A 157 16.72 62.33 29.55
N LYS A 158 17.33 61.24 29.06
CA LYS A 158 18.79 61.12 28.88
C LYS A 158 19.35 62.15 27.88
N ARG A 159 18.55 62.66 26.94
CA ARG A 159 18.92 63.77 26.04
C ARG A 159 18.60 65.17 26.60
N GLY A 160 18.22 65.26 27.88
CA GLY A 160 17.95 66.52 28.57
C GLY A 160 16.55 67.09 28.37
N PHE A 161 15.60 66.31 27.84
CA PHE A 161 14.21 66.72 27.70
C PHE A 161 13.39 66.34 28.94
N PRO A 162 12.76 67.29 29.66
CA PRO A 162 11.97 66.97 30.85
C PRO A 162 10.67 66.25 30.48
N CYS A 163 10.53 64.98 30.89
CA CYS A 163 9.43 64.09 30.46
C CYS A 163 8.44 63.68 31.57
N GLY A 164 8.66 64.09 32.82
CA GLY A 164 7.97 63.55 33.99
C GLY A 164 6.43 63.61 33.95
N ASN A 165 5.84 64.60 33.29
CA ASN A 165 4.38 64.76 33.17
C ASN A 165 3.91 64.95 31.71
N CYS A 166 4.70 64.45 30.75
CA CYS A 166 4.39 64.57 29.33
C CYS A 166 3.69 63.33 28.77
N PHE A 167 2.89 63.55 27.73
CA PHE A 167 2.25 62.51 26.92
C PHE A 167 2.78 62.63 25.50
N LEU A 168 3.11 61.48 24.92
CA LEU A 168 3.45 61.38 23.52
C LEU A 168 2.17 61.12 22.72
N THR A 169 2.04 61.80 21.59
CA THR A 169 0.92 61.65 20.67
C THR A 169 1.45 61.28 19.28
N TYR A 170 0.81 60.31 18.63
CA TYR A 170 1.08 59.93 17.24
C TYR A 170 -0.24 59.71 16.51
N ALA A 171 -0.34 60.19 15.27
CA ALA A 171 -1.57 60.12 14.46
C ALA A 171 -2.84 60.57 15.22
N GLY A 172 -2.73 61.59 16.06
CA GLY A 172 -3.84 62.13 16.87
C GLY A 172 -4.23 61.29 18.10
N LYS A 173 -3.49 60.22 18.42
CA LYS A 173 -3.76 59.34 19.58
C LYS A 173 -2.70 59.51 20.66
N HIS A 174 -3.14 59.58 21.92
CA HIS A 174 -2.25 59.50 23.07
C HIS A 174 -1.68 58.08 23.19
N LEU A 175 -0.36 58.01 23.36
CA LEU A 175 0.36 56.75 23.46
C LEU A 175 0.42 56.29 24.92
N ASN A 176 0.18 55.00 25.12
CA ASN A 176 0.24 54.34 26.42
C ASN A 176 1.67 53.86 26.70
N GLU A 177 2.15 54.10 27.91
CA GLU A 177 3.51 53.82 28.37
C GLU A 177 3.91 52.35 28.22
N THR A 178 2.96 51.42 28.39
CA THR A 178 3.21 49.97 28.33
C THR A 178 3.26 49.39 26.92
N HIS A 179 2.84 50.14 25.91
CA HIS A 179 2.79 49.65 24.53
C HIS A 179 4.10 49.96 23.80
N THR A 180 4.45 49.13 22.82
CA THR A 180 5.68 49.28 22.03
C THR A 180 5.48 50.21 20.83
N LEU A 181 6.57 50.70 20.26
CA LEU A 181 6.53 51.43 18.99
C LEU A 181 5.91 50.61 17.86
N PHE A 182 6.19 49.31 17.82
CA PHE A 182 5.60 48.38 16.85
C PHE A 182 4.07 48.28 16.98
N TYR A 183 3.52 48.29 18.18
CA TYR A 183 2.06 48.25 18.38
C TYR A 183 1.33 49.42 17.72
N TYR A 184 1.96 50.59 17.69
CA TYR A 184 1.41 51.80 17.07
C TYR A 184 1.82 51.99 15.61
N ASP A 185 2.52 51.02 15.02
CA ASP A 185 3.12 51.12 13.67
C ASP A 185 3.94 52.40 13.50
N ILE A 186 4.74 52.74 14.53
CA ILE A 186 5.68 53.85 14.48
C ILE A 186 6.95 53.34 13.78
N GLN A 187 7.27 53.95 12.66
CA GLN A 187 8.35 53.53 11.77
C GLN A 187 9.50 54.54 11.79
N LYS A 188 10.54 54.23 11.01
CA LYS A 188 11.65 55.15 10.78
C LYS A 188 11.12 56.49 10.28
N GLU A 189 11.66 57.57 10.83
CA GLU A 189 11.34 58.97 10.51
C GLU A 189 9.91 59.41 10.91
N SER A 190 9.16 58.60 11.65
CA SER A 190 7.90 59.03 12.27
C SER A 190 8.14 60.19 13.25
N THR A 191 7.19 61.13 13.30
CA THR A 191 7.22 62.27 14.24
C THR A 191 6.17 62.11 15.33
N LEU A 192 6.59 62.09 16.58
CA LEU A 192 5.73 62.09 17.77
C LEU A 192 5.67 63.49 18.36
N PHE A 193 4.50 63.87 18.89
CA PHE A 193 4.28 65.19 19.48
C PHE A 193 4.22 65.10 21.01
N VAL A 194 4.81 66.08 21.69
CA VAL A 194 4.81 66.14 23.15
C VAL A 194 3.70 67.07 23.63
N HIS A 195 2.92 66.61 24.61
CA HIS A 195 1.95 67.44 25.32
C HIS A 195 2.19 67.36 26.82
N PHE A 196 2.21 68.51 27.50
CA PHE A 196 2.33 68.57 28.96
C PHE A 196 0.95 68.67 29.58
N ARG A 197 0.68 67.87 30.63
CA ARG A 197 -0.46 68.13 31.51
C ARG A 197 -0.20 69.47 32.22
N LYS A 198 -1.03 70.48 31.94
CA LYS A 198 -1.09 71.68 32.78
C LYS A 198 -1.73 71.27 34.11
N PHE A 199 -1.03 71.48 35.22
CA PHE A 199 -1.71 71.51 36.52
C PHE A 199 -2.64 72.72 36.52
N PRO A 200 -3.90 72.62 36.97
CA PRO A 200 -4.64 73.81 37.35
C PRO A 200 -3.85 74.47 38.48
N ASP A 201 -3.44 75.72 38.30
CA ASP A 201 -2.88 76.52 39.38
C ASP A 201 -3.91 76.55 40.51
N HIS A 202 -3.65 75.82 41.59
CA HIS A 202 -4.34 76.05 42.86
C HIS A 202 -3.77 77.33 43.46
N THR A 203 -4.12 78.47 42.89
CA THR A 203 -3.95 79.77 43.54
C THR A 203 -5.24 80.05 44.31
N GLN A 204 -5.05 80.39 45.58
CA GLN A 204 -6.05 80.66 46.61
C GLN A 204 -7.14 81.65 46.18
#